data_AF-A0A6M0AJE8-F1
#
_entry.id   AF-A0A6M0AJE8-F1
#
_cell.length_a   1.000
_cell.length_b   1.000
_cell.length_c   1.000
_cell.angle_alpha   90.00
_cell.angle_beta   90.00
_cell.angle_gamma   90.00
#
_symmetry.space_group_name_H-M   'P 1'
#
loop_
_entity.id
_entity.type
_entity.pdbx_description
1 polymer ?
#
loop_
_entity_poly.entity_id
_entity_poly.type
_entity_poly.pdbx_seq_one_letter_code
_entity_poly.pdbx_strand_id
1 'polypeptide(L)' 'DSTADLMIEFYRQLQQTPDKAVALRQAMLTTLKQYPNPVEWAAFTLIGEAE' A
#
# COMPACT_ATOMS: atom_id res chain seq x y z
N ASP A 1 -13.22 -1.83 4.85
CA ASP A 1 -12.34 -0.89 5.55
C ASP A 1 -10.84 -1.08 5.28
N SER A 2 -10.39 -2.27 4.90
CA SER A 2 -9.00 -2.57 4.51
C SER A 2 -8.40 -1.66 3.41
N THR A 3 -9.21 -1.21 2.45
CA THR A 3 -8.79 -0.27 1.40
C THR A 3 -8.43 1.12 1.94
N ALA A 4 -9.18 1.61 2.91
CA ALA A 4 -8.94 2.93 3.50
C ALA A 4 -7.63 2.92 4.29
N ASP A 5 -7.36 1.84 5.04
CA ASP A 5 -6.12 1.67 5.81
C ASP A 5 -4.89 1.63 4.90
N LEU A 6 -4.96 0.92 3.76
CA LEU A 6 -3.88 0.90 2.77
C LEU A 6 -3.59 2.30 2.22
N MET A 7 -4.64 3.06 1.87
CA MET A 7 -4.49 4.43 1.35
C MET A 7 -3.95 5.39 2.40
N ILE A 8 -4.41 5.29 3.65
CA ILE A 8 -3.91 6.11 4.78
C ILE A 8 -2.42 5.83 4.98
N GLU A 9 -2.02 4.56 5.02
CA GLU A 9 -0.62 4.18 5.21
C GLU A 9 0.24 4.58 4.00
N PHE A 10 -0.27 4.43 2.77
CA PHE A 10 0.42 4.88 1.55
C PHE A 10 0.72 6.37 1.59
N TYR A 11 -0.27 7.22 1.88
CA TYR A 11 -0.04 8.66 1.98
C TYR A 11 0.89 9.02 3.15
N ARG A 12 0.80 8.31 4.27
CA ARG A 12 1.70 8.50 5.42
C ARG A 12 3.16 8.18 5.05
N GLN A 13 3.38 7.12 4.28
CA GLN A 13 4.70 6.73 3.80
C GLN A 13 5.20 7.66 2.68
N LEU A 14 4.32 8.13 1.81
CA LEU A 14 4.65 9.07 0.73
C LEU A 14 5.05 10.45 1.25
N GLN A 15 4.49 10.89 2.38
CA GLN A 15 4.93 12.13 3.03
C GLN A 15 6.33 12.01 3.65
N GLN A 16 6.75 10.79 4.01
CA GLN A 16 8.06 10.54 4.61
C GLN A 16 9.13 10.16 3.56
N THR A 17 8.71 9.50 2.48
CA THR A 17 9.57 8.97 1.44
C THR A 17 9.14 9.53 0.08
N PRO A 18 10.00 10.30 -0.62
CA PRO A 18 9.69 10.85 -1.93
C PRO A 18 9.56 9.77 -3.03
N ASP A 19 9.99 8.54 -2.75
CA ASP A 19 9.86 7.40 -3.62
C ASP A 19 8.49 6.70 -3.43
N LYS A 20 7.62 6.86 -4.43
CA LYS A 20 6.28 6.28 -4.45
C LYS A 20 6.29 4.74 -4.42
N ALA A 21 7.28 4.10 -5.07
CA ALA A 21 7.36 2.66 -5.12
C ALA A 21 7.74 2.08 -3.75
N VAL A 22 8.68 2.74 -3.06
CA VAL A 22 9.06 2.38 -1.68
C VAL A 22 7.91 2.62 -0.72
N ALA A 23 7.23 3.78 -0.81
CA ALA A 23 6.10 4.11 0.05
C ALA A 23 4.94 3.11 -0.10
N LEU A 24 4.62 2.71 -1.33
CA LEU A 24 3.59 1.72 -1.61
C LEU A 24 3.97 0.34 -1.08
N ARG A 25 5.20 -0.12 -1.30
CA ARG A 25 5.66 -1.42 -0.78
C ARG A 25 5.58 -1.46 0.75
N GLN A 26 5.95 -0.37 1.41
CA GLN A 26 5.90 -0.25 2.87
C GLN A 26 4.45 -0.27 3.39
N ALA A 27 3.54 0.40 2.69
CA ALA A 27 2.12 0.38 3.01
C ALA A 27 1.53 -1.03 2.82
N MET A 28 1.82 -1.69 1.70
CA MET A 28 1.39 -3.07 1.43
C MET A 28 1.90 -4.06 2.49
N LEU A 29 3.16 -3.94 2.93
CA LEU A 29 3.71 -4.79 3.99
C LEU A 29 3.02 -4.56 5.35
N THR A 30 2.64 -3.32 5.64
CA THR A 30 1.93 -2.97 6.88
C THR A 30 0.49 -3.49 6.84
N THR A 31 -0.20 -3.31 5.72
CA THR A 31 -1.56 -3.83 5.51
C THR A 31 -1.58 -5.36 5.51
N LEU A 32 -0.56 -6.03 4.95
CA LEU A 32 -0.39 -7.49 4.99
C LEU A 32 -0.31 -8.02 6.45
N LYS A 33 0.34 -7.27 7.35
CA LYS A 33 0.44 -7.66 8.76
C LYS A 33 -0.91 -7.57 9.50
N GLN A 34 -1.76 -6.61 9.11
CA GLN A 34 -3.08 -6.43 9.71
C GLN A 34 -4.15 -7.33 9.07
N TYR A 35 -4.05 -7.54 7.76
CA TYR A 35 -4.99 -8.31 6.95
C TYR A 35 -4.23 -9.45 6.25
N PRO A 36 -4.11 -10.63 6.89
CA PRO A 36 -3.38 -11.76 6.31
C PRO A 36 -4.08 -12.33 5.07
N ASN A 37 -5.37 -12.02 4.86
CA ASN A 37 -6.14 -12.42 3.68
C ASN A 37 -5.81 -11.49 2.50
N PRO A 38 -5.11 -11.98 1.46
CA PRO A 38 -4.73 -11.16 0.32
C PRO A 38 -5.93 -10.59 -0.42
N VAL A 39 -7.09 -11.25 -0.36
CA VAL A 39 -8.33 -10.81 -1.01
C VAL A 39 -8.80 -9.43 -0.52
N GLU A 40 -8.45 -9.04 0.71
CA GLU A 40 -8.95 -7.79 1.31
C GLU A 40 -8.13 -6.55 0.91
N TRP A 41 -6.92 -6.70 0.36
CA TRP A 41 -6.04 -5.57 -0.01
C TRP A 41 -5.30 -5.77 -1.35
N ALA A 42 -5.14 -7.01 -1.83
CA ALA A 42 -4.52 -7.31 -3.14
C ALA A 42 -5.42 -6.95 -4.33
N ALA A 43 -6.63 -6.45 -4.10
CA ALA A 43 -7.43 -5.77 -5.11
C ALA A 43 -6.69 -4.56 -5.72
N PHE A 44 -5.75 -3.97 -4.96
CA PHE A 44 -4.78 -3.00 -5.46
C PHE A 44 -3.52 -3.73 -5.94
N THR A 45 -3.65 -4.49 -7.04
CA THR A 45 -2.49 -4.67 -7.90
C THR A 45 -2.22 -3.31 -8.51
N LEU A 46 -1.09 -2.68 -8.14
CA LEU A 46 -0.66 -1.44 -8.75
C LEU A 46 -0.39 -1.72 -10.23
N ILE A 47 -1.41 -1.53 -11.07
CA ILE A 47 -1.22 -1.38 -12.51
C ILE A 47 -0.60 0.01 -12.67
N GLY A 48 0.73 0.05 -12.53
CA GLY A 48 1.52 1.27 -12.43
C GLY A 48 3.02 0.98 -12.40
N GLU A 49 3.47 -0.03 -13.14
CA GLU A 49 4.81 -0.11 -13.76
C GLU A 49 4.54 -0.01 -15.27
N ALA A 50 5.25 0.76 -16.09
CA ALA A 50 6.30 1.73 -15.87
C ALA A 50 6.36 2.56 -17.15
N GLU A 51 6.43 3.88 -17.04
CA GLU A 51 7.08 4.70 -18.06
C GLU A 51 8.03 5.67 -17.35
#